data_AF-A0A8S4NW38-F1
#
_entry.id   AF-A0A8S4NW38-F1
#
_cell.length_a   1.000
_cell.length_b   1.000
_cell.length_c   1.000
_cell.angle_alpha   90.00
_cell.angle_beta   90.00
_cell.angle_gamma   90.00
#
_symmetry.space_group_name_H-M   'P 1'
#
loop_
_entity.id
_entity.type
_entity.pdbx_description
1 polymer ?
#
loop_
_entity_poly.entity_id
_entity_poly.type
_entity_poly.pdbx_seq_one_letter_code
_entity_poly.pdbx_strand_id
1 'polypeptide(L)'
;MISCCAWSRRKKSDNFGNCDSFYEKDHGYAWMIVLFSFSVHIFIYGISWSVGVFFVLFLNAFHTVKGVTAWPGSLNTATMYLVGPISSMLTNKLGCRPTVILGGVISAIGLGTSAFANNIYHLYTTFGIVTGVGFGIAYLPGIVIVSQYFEKKRTLAIGVAASGIGFGSFIYPPMIDALNNQYGWRGALLMLSGITLNICVAGAFMRPFKSKIDENKVNVEQKIFNVAIFRSLNYLILCLNNFFILFGIICRLHP
;
A
#
# COMPACT_ATOMS: atom_id res chain seq x y z
N MET A 1 50.34 27.68 -7.10
CA MET A 1 49.83 26.39 -7.62
C MET A 1 50.05 25.34 -6.54
N ILE A 2 49.34 25.36 -5.41
CA ILE A 2 47.95 24.90 -5.20
C ILE A 2 47.74 23.45 -5.69
N SER A 3 48.07 22.52 -4.79
CA SER A 3 47.29 21.35 -4.36
C SER A 3 46.50 20.52 -5.39
N CYS A 4 46.87 19.24 -5.54
CA CYS A 4 46.01 18.14 -5.06
C CYS A 4 46.72 16.78 -5.12
N CYS A 5 47.68 16.63 -4.20
CA CYS A 5 48.16 15.37 -3.67
C CYS A 5 47.03 14.70 -2.84
N ALA A 6 46.03 14.09 -3.50
CA ALA A 6 44.87 13.50 -2.82
C ALA A 6 44.37 12.17 -3.41
N TRP A 7 45.22 11.44 -4.15
CA TRP A 7 44.92 10.09 -4.65
C TRP A 7 45.64 8.99 -3.85
N SER A 8 45.84 9.19 -2.54
CA SER A 8 46.49 8.19 -1.68
C SER A 8 46.09 8.37 -0.22
N ARG A 9 44.87 7.90 0.15
CA ARG A 9 44.52 7.36 1.48
C ARG A 9 43.00 7.14 1.64
N ARG A 10 42.55 5.88 1.50
CA ARG A 10 41.39 5.19 2.14
C ARG A 10 41.04 4.00 1.24
N LYS A 11 41.07 2.72 1.62
CA LYS A 11 41.10 2.01 2.91
C LYS A 11 41.83 0.67 2.67
N LYS A 12 42.70 0.27 3.59
CA LYS A 12 43.23 -1.09 3.69
C LYS A 12 42.70 -1.70 5.00
N SER A 13 42.31 -2.97 4.90
CA SER A 13 41.91 -3.95 5.92
C SER A 13 40.67 -3.65 6.77
N ASP A 14 39.59 -4.41 6.53
CA ASP A 14 39.08 -5.33 7.55
C ASP A 14 38.64 -6.64 6.88
N ASN A 15 38.88 -7.72 7.61
CA ASN A 15 38.88 -9.12 7.21
C ASN A 15 37.48 -9.72 6.99
N PHE A 16 37.47 -10.77 6.15
CA PHE A 16 36.61 -11.96 6.15
C PHE A 16 35.09 -11.82 6.42
N GLY A 17 34.31 -12.16 5.38
CA GLY A 17 33.07 -12.91 5.57
C GLY A 17 31.79 -12.11 5.80
N ASN A 18 31.46 -11.18 4.92
CA ASN A 18 30.05 -10.89 4.65
C ASN A 18 29.89 -10.39 3.22
N CYS A 19 29.30 -11.22 2.34
CA CYS A 19 28.80 -10.79 1.04
C CYS A 19 27.54 -9.93 1.21
N ASP A 20 27.63 -8.89 2.04
CA ASP A 20 26.64 -7.82 2.08
C ASP A 20 26.83 -7.04 0.77
N SER A 21 26.06 -7.42 -0.25
CA SER A 21 25.94 -6.69 -1.51
C SER A 21 25.58 -5.23 -1.20
N PHE A 22 26.59 -4.36 -1.23
CA PHE A 22 26.41 -2.91 -1.22
C PHE A 22 25.74 -2.55 -2.56
N TYR A 23 24.41 -2.54 -2.61
CA TYR A 23 23.71 -1.98 -3.75
C TYR A 23 24.10 -0.51 -3.85
N GLU A 24 24.71 -0.11 -4.97
CA GLU A 24 24.93 1.30 -5.27
C GLU A 24 23.57 2.00 -5.35
N LYS A 25 23.37 3.01 -4.49
CA LYS A 25 22.18 3.85 -4.53
C LYS A 25 22.03 4.46 -5.92
N ASP A 26 20.80 4.63 -6.38
CA ASP A 26 20.43 5.17 -7.70
C ASP A 26 20.75 4.30 -8.95
N HIS A 27 21.29 3.07 -8.81
CA HIS A 27 21.71 2.23 -9.96
C HIS A 27 20.97 0.89 -10.08
N GLY A 28 20.80 0.42 -11.33
CA GLY A 28 20.36 -0.93 -11.73
C GLY A 28 19.16 -1.49 -10.96
N TYR A 29 19.45 -2.24 -9.89
CA TYR A 29 18.44 -2.90 -9.05
C TYR A 29 17.46 -1.91 -8.39
N ALA A 30 17.87 -0.67 -8.13
CA ALA A 30 16.99 0.36 -7.58
C ALA A 30 15.75 0.61 -8.47
N TRP A 31 15.90 0.53 -9.80
CA TRP A 31 14.77 0.68 -10.73
C TRP A 31 13.84 -0.54 -10.73
N MET A 32 14.35 -1.74 -10.45
CA MET A 32 13.50 -2.92 -10.24
C MET A 32 12.61 -2.74 -9.00
N ILE A 33 13.14 -2.15 -7.92
CA ILE A 33 12.36 -1.82 -6.73
C ILE A 33 11.23 -0.82 -7.04
N VAL A 34 11.48 0.16 -7.91
CA VAL A 34 10.44 1.08 -8.40
C VAL A 34 9.33 0.31 -9.13
N LEU A 35 9.70 -0.63 -10.01
CA LEU A 35 8.72 -1.45 -10.73
C LEU A 35 7.87 -2.32 -9.79
N PHE A 36 8.49 -2.97 -8.80
CA PHE A 36 7.74 -3.75 -7.81
C PHE A 36 6.83 -2.87 -6.96
N SER A 37 7.29 -1.68 -6.56
CA SER A 37 6.47 -0.71 -5.83
C SER A 37 5.30 -0.21 -6.68
N PHE A 38 5.55 0.09 -7.95
CA PHE A 38 4.54 0.45 -8.93
C PHE A 38 3.45 -0.63 -9.05
N SER A 39 3.84 -1.91 -9.16
CA SER A 39 2.89 -3.03 -9.17
C SER A 39 2.07 -3.12 -7.88
N VAL A 40 2.70 -2.98 -6.71
CA VAL A 40 1.96 -2.96 -5.42
C VAL A 40 0.92 -1.85 -5.39
N HIS A 41 1.27 -0.65 -5.87
CA HIS A 41 0.31 0.47 -5.94
C HIS A 41 -0.83 0.20 -6.91
N ILE A 42 -0.57 -0.44 -8.06
CA ILE A 42 -1.63 -0.87 -8.99
C ILE A 42 -2.63 -1.79 -8.29
N PHE A 43 -2.16 -2.80 -7.55
CA PHE A 43 -3.04 -3.77 -6.90
C PHE A 43 -3.88 -3.14 -5.79
N ILE A 44 -3.25 -2.33 -4.92
CA ILE A 44 -3.92 -1.68 -3.78
C ILE A 44 -4.98 -0.70 -4.26
N TYR A 45 -4.59 0.20 -5.17
CA TYR A 45 -5.43 1.31 -5.57
C TYR A 45 -6.38 0.95 -6.71
N GLY A 46 -6.05 -0.03 -7.55
CA GLY A 46 -6.99 -0.54 -8.55
C GLY A 46 -8.30 -1.02 -7.93
N ILE A 47 -8.22 -1.77 -6.81
CA ILE A 47 -9.42 -2.22 -6.08
C ILE A 47 -10.05 -1.07 -5.30
N SER A 48 -9.24 -0.28 -4.58
CA SER A 48 -9.74 0.78 -3.69
C SER A 48 -10.38 1.96 -4.42
N TRP A 49 -9.98 2.26 -5.67
CA TRP A 49 -10.63 3.28 -6.50
C TRP A 49 -11.75 2.72 -7.40
N SER A 50 -11.94 1.40 -7.44
CA SER A 50 -13.06 0.76 -8.15
C SER A 50 -14.32 0.61 -7.28
N VAL A 51 -14.40 1.32 -6.15
CA VAL A 51 -15.53 1.27 -5.20
C VAL A 51 -16.88 1.54 -5.89
N GLY A 52 -16.92 2.41 -6.89
CA GLY A 52 -18.16 2.69 -7.65
C GLY A 52 -18.70 1.46 -8.38
N VAL A 53 -17.83 0.61 -8.93
CA VAL A 53 -18.23 -0.64 -9.59
C VAL A 53 -18.73 -1.65 -8.56
N PHE A 54 -18.00 -1.82 -7.46
CA PHE A 54 -18.42 -2.68 -6.34
C PHE A 54 -19.74 -2.24 -5.71
N PHE A 55 -19.98 -0.93 -5.64
CA PHE A 55 -21.25 -0.40 -5.15
C PHE A 55 -22.43 -0.91 -5.99
N VAL A 56 -22.34 -0.79 -7.31
CA VAL A 56 -23.39 -1.29 -8.23
C VAL A 56 -23.53 -2.81 -8.13
N LEU A 57 -22.41 -3.53 -8.04
CA LEU A 57 -22.38 -4.99 -7.87
C LEU A 57 -23.15 -5.44 -6.62
N PHE A 58 -22.84 -4.84 -5.47
CA PHE A 58 -23.50 -5.19 -4.21
C PHE A 58 -24.94 -4.70 -4.15
N LEU A 59 -25.27 -3.58 -4.79
CA LEU A 59 -26.64 -3.07 -4.87
C LEU A 59 -27.53 -4.05 -5.61
N ASN A 60 -27.05 -4.57 -6.74
CA ASN A 60 -27.76 -5.54 -7.55
C ASN A 60 -27.81 -6.92 -6.89
N ALA A 61 -26.79 -7.31 -6.13
CA ALA A 61 -26.73 -8.62 -5.47
C ALA A 61 -27.62 -8.73 -4.23
N PHE A 62 -27.72 -7.68 -3.41
CA PHE A 62 -28.43 -7.72 -2.14
C PHE A 62 -29.77 -6.95 -2.15
N HIS A 63 -30.07 -6.21 -3.23
CA HIS A 63 -31.28 -5.39 -3.38
C HIS A 63 -31.57 -4.47 -2.17
N THR A 64 -30.50 -3.94 -1.57
CA THR A 64 -30.57 -3.07 -0.39
C THR A 64 -30.68 -1.59 -0.75
N VAL A 65 -30.94 -0.75 0.26
CA VAL A 65 -30.94 0.72 0.10
C VAL A 65 -29.53 1.20 -0.23
N LYS A 66 -29.41 2.15 -1.16
CA LYS A 66 -28.14 2.76 -1.59
C LYS A 66 -27.25 3.18 -0.42
N GLY A 67 -27.83 3.77 0.63
CA GLY A 67 -27.08 4.20 1.82
C GLY A 67 -26.36 3.05 2.54
N VAL A 68 -26.97 1.86 2.60
CA VAL A 68 -26.39 0.64 3.21
C VAL A 68 -25.28 0.10 2.30
N THR A 69 -25.52 0.06 1.00
CA THR A 69 -24.55 -0.49 0.02
C THR A 69 -23.27 0.34 -0.14
N ALA A 70 -23.28 1.62 0.23
CA ALA A 70 -22.09 2.48 0.13
C ALA A 70 -21.03 2.16 1.20
N TRP A 71 -21.44 1.65 2.36
CA TRP A 71 -20.55 1.43 3.51
C TRP A 71 -19.33 0.52 3.28
N PRO A 72 -19.42 -0.64 2.60
CA PRO A 72 -18.25 -1.52 2.42
C PRO A 72 -17.08 -0.79 1.75
N GLY A 73 -17.36 -0.01 0.71
CA GLY A 73 -16.34 0.77 -0.01
C GLY A 73 -15.77 1.92 0.83
N SER A 74 -16.62 2.63 1.57
CA SER A 74 -16.17 3.69 2.49
C SER A 74 -15.29 3.15 3.60
N LEU A 75 -15.68 2.02 4.20
CA LEU A 75 -14.93 1.37 5.27
C LEU A 75 -13.57 0.88 4.77
N ASN A 76 -13.49 0.35 3.54
CA ASN A 76 -12.23 -0.02 2.91
C ASN A 76 -11.25 1.15 2.84
N THR A 77 -11.68 2.27 2.26
CA THR A 77 -10.82 3.45 2.12
C THR A 77 -10.50 4.08 3.48
N ALA A 78 -11.47 4.17 4.39
CA ALA A 78 -11.26 4.73 5.72
C ALA A 78 -10.23 3.91 6.52
N THR A 79 -10.38 2.59 6.55
CA THR A 79 -9.45 1.71 7.28
C THR A 79 -8.07 1.70 6.66
N MET A 80 -7.95 1.76 5.33
CA MET A 80 -6.66 1.88 4.63
C MET A 80 -5.84 3.08 5.13
N TYR A 81 -6.49 4.25 5.30
CA TYR A 81 -5.80 5.45 5.80
C TYR A 81 -5.56 5.42 7.32
N LEU A 82 -6.52 4.90 8.10
CA LEU A 82 -6.39 4.81 9.56
C LEU A 82 -5.24 3.90 10.01
N VAL A 83 -4.88 2.91 9.19
CA VAL A 83 -3.83 1.93 9.48
C VAL A 83 -2.42 2.47 9.20
N GLY A 84 -2.28 3.70 8.70
CA GLY A 84 -0.98 4.34 8.41
C GLY A 84 0.05 4.27 9.57
N PRO A 85 -0.30 4.63 10.82
CA PRO A 85 0.62 4.55 11.96
C PRO A 85 1.04 3.11 12.28
N ILE A 86 0.09 2.17 12.22
CA ILE A 86 0.33 0.75 12.45
C ILE A 86 1.29 0.21 11.39
N SER A 87 1.03 0.56 10.13
CA SER A 87 1.88 0.23 8.98
C SER A 87 3.32 0.75 9.15
N SER A 88 3.47 1.97 9.67
CA SER A 88 4.79 2.53 10.01
C SER A 88 5.48 1.72 11.09
N MET A 89 4.81 1.47 12.23
CA MET A 89 5.38 0.67 13.33
C MET A 89 5.81 -0.73 12.88
N LEU A 90 5.00 -1.40 12.05
CA LEU A 90 5.32 -2.72 11.51
C LEU A 90 6.52 -2.66 10.56
N THR A 91 6.55 -1.69 9.65
CA THR A 91 7.66 -1.50 8.69
C THR A 91 8.97 -1.27 9.42
N ASN A 92 8.93 -0.54 10.54
CA ASN A 92 10.10 -0.23 11.33
C ASN A 92 10.63 -1.43 12.14
N LYS A 93 9.73 -2.28 12.66
CA LYS A 93 10.12 -3.46 13.44
C LYS A 93 10.49 -4.67 12.60
N LEU A 94 9.72 -4.94 11.55
CA LEU A 94 9.84 -6.14 10.72
C LEU A 94 10.63 -5.88 9.42
N GLY A 95 10.74 -4.62 9.01
CA GLY A 95 11.28 -4.23 7.70
C GLY A 95 10.22 -4.22 6.60
N CYS A 96 10.51 -3.57 5.48
CA CYS A 96 9.53 -3.36 4.40
C CYS A 96 9.00 -4.68 3.79
N ARG A 97 9.88 -5.68 3.60
CA ARG A 97 9.55 -6.95 2.94
C ARG A 97 8.42 -7.74 3.64
N PRO A 98 8.58 -8.18 4.90
CA PRO A 98 7.54 -8.93 5.58
C PRO A 98 6.27 -8.11 5.78
N THR A 99 6.36 -6.79 5.94
CA THR A 99 5.18 -5.92 6.07
C THR A 99 4.33 -5.91 4.81
N VAL A 100 4.94 -5.78 3.61
CA VAL A 100 4.20 -5.87 2.33
C VAL A 100 3.54 -7.23 2.15
N ILE A 101 4.26 -8.32 2.47
CA ILE A 101 3.73 -9.69 2.35
C ILE A 101 2.55 -9.88 3.30
N LEU A 102 2.66 -9.44 4.56
CA LEU A 102 1.58 -9.51 5.54
C LEU A 102 0.34 -8.74 5.06
N GLY A 103 0.52 -7.52 4.56
CA GLY A 103 -0.59 -6.73 4.01
C GLY A 103 -1.25 -7.38 2.78
N GLY A 104 -0.44 -7.98 1.89
CA GLY A 104 -0.92 -8.72 0.72
C GLY A 104 -1.74 -9.98 1.09
N VAL A 105 -1.28 -10.75 2.08
CA VAL A 105 -2.02 -11.93 2.56
C VAL A 105 -3.32 -11.52 3.24
N ILE A 106 -3.29 -10.52 4.13
CA ILE A 106 -4.48 -10.03 4.84
C ILE A 106 -5.53 -9.51 3.84
N SER A 107 -5.10 -8.71 2.85
CA SER A 107 -6.02 -8.18 1.83
C SER A 107 -6.60 -9.28 0.93
N ALA A 108 -5.80 -10.27 0.54
CA ALA A 108 -6.28 -11.41 -0.21
C ALA A 108 -7.31 -12.24 0.58
N ILE A 109 -7.07 -12.48 1.88
CA ILE A 109 -8.02 -13.17 2.76
C ILE A 109 -9.32 -12.36 2.88
N GLY A 110 -9.23 -11.04 3.05
CA GLY A 110 -10.39 -10.16 3.09
C GLY A 110 -11.25 -10.25 1.82
N LEU A 111 -10.63 -10.17 0.65
CA LEU A 111 -11.33 -10.30 -0.64
C LEU A 111 -11.87 -11.72 -0.88
N GLY A 112 -11.09 -12.74 -0.54
CA GLY A 112 -11.50 -14.14 -0.73
C GLY A 112 -12.68 -14.52 0.16
N THR A 113 -12.66 -14.09 1.42
CA THR A 113 -13.79 -14.29 2.35
C THR A 113 -15.03 -13.48 1.95
N SER A 114 -14.85 -12.31 1.34
CA SER A 114 -15.95 -11.49 0.82
C SER A 114 -16.78 -12.21 -0.24
N ALA A 115 -16.18 -13.09 -1.03
CA ALA A 115 -16.90 -13.87 -2.05
C ALA A 115 -17.94 -14.84 -1.45
N PHE A 116 -17.74 -15.27 -0.20
CA PHE A 116 -18.65 -16.14 0.53
C PHE A 116 -19.65 -15.37 1.40
N ALA A 117 -19.78 -14.06 1.19
CA ALA A 117 -20.73 -13.26 1.93
C ALA A 117 -22.19 -13.60 1.56
N ASN A 118 -22.99 -13.93 2.58
CA ASN A 118 -24.44 -14.14 2.46
C ASN A 118 -25.25 -12.92 2.92
N ASN A 119 -24.60 -11.93 3.54
CA ASN A 119 -25.22 -10.71 4.02
C ASN A 119 -24.26 -9.53 3.81
N ILE A 120 -24.80 -8.34 3.59
CA ILE A 120 -24.05 -7.11 3.38
C ILE A 120 -23.21 -6.71 4.58
N TYR A 121 -23.66 -7.01 5.81
CA TYR A 121 -22.86 -6.80 7.02
C TYR A 121 -21.57 -7.63 7.04
N HIS A 122 -21.57 -8.80 6.40
CA HIS A 122 -20.36 -9.59 6.26
C HIS A 122 -19.34 -8.91 5.32
N LEU A 123 -19.82 -8.19 4.30
CA LEU A 123 -18.96 -7.38 3.44
C LEU A 123 -18.40 -6.15 4.15
N TYR A 124 -19.08 -5.62 5.17
CA TYR A 124 -18.54 -4.49 5.94
C TYR A 124 -17.25 -4.87 6.66
N THR A 125 -17.22 -6.07 7.24
CA THR A 125 -16.05 -6.56 7.96
C THR A 125 -14.98 -7.09 7.02
N THR A 126 -15.33 -7.92 6.04
CA THR A 126 -14.36 -8.57 5.13
C THR A 126 -13.83 -7.60 4.05
N PHE A 127 -14.70 -7.11 3.18
CA PHE A 127 -14.34 -6.18 2.10
C PHE A 127 -13.97 -4.79 2.64
N GLY A 128 -14.69 -4.31 3.65
CA GLY A 128 -14.40 -3.02 4.27
C GLY A 128 -13.16 -3.08 5.15
N ILE A 129 -13.27 -3.71 6.32
CA ILE A 129 -12.23 -3.59 7.35
C ILE A 129 -11.00 -4.44 7.04
N VAL A 130 -11.15 -5.75 6.83
CA VAL A 130 -10.00 -6.66 6.68
C VAL A 130 -9.17 -6.31 5.44
N THR A 131 -9.85 -6.11 4.31
CA THR A 131 -9.19 -5.76 3.05
C THR A 131 -8.50 -4.40 3.13
N GLY A 132 -9.18 -3.38 3.66
CA GLY A 132 -8.61 -2.04 3.83
C GLY A 132 -7.42 -2.01 4.79
N VAL A 133 -7.46 -2.77 5.89
CA VAL A 133 -6.31 -2.95 6.79
C VAL A 133 -5.12 -3.56 6.04
N GLY A 134 -5.35 -4.63 5.27
CA GLY A 134 -4.28 -5.27 4.48
C GLY A 134 -3.62 -4.30 3.48
N PHE A 135 -4.44 -3.53 2.75
CA PHE A 135 -3.95 -2.50 1.84
C PHE A 135 -3.19 -1.37 2.53
N GLY A 136 -3.67 -0.88 3.67
CA GLY A 136 -2.98 0.16 4.46
C GLY A 136 -1.61 -0.31 4.97
N ILE A 137 -1.51 -1.58 5.38
CA ILE A 137 -0.23 -2.19 5.80
C ILE A 137 0.75 -2.31 4.62
N ALA A 138 0.29 -2.69 3.43
CA ALA A 138 1.17 -2.86 2.26
C ALA A 138 1.58 -1.54 1.58
N TYR A 139 0.77 -0.49 1.69
CA TYR A 139 0.98 0.79 1.01
C TYR A 139 2.26 1.52 1.45
N LEU A 140 2.39 1.80 2.76
CA LEU A 140 3.51 2.57 3.30
C LEU A 140 4.89 1.95 3.00
N PRO A 141 5.16 0.65 3.29
CA PRO A 141 6.46 0.06 3.01
C PRO A 141 6.80 0.05 1.51
N GLY A 142 5.79 0.03 0.62
CA GLY A 142 5.99 0.16 -0.82
C GLY A 142 6.60 1.50 -1.23
N ILE A 143 6.23 2.60 -0.56
CA ILE A 143 6.84 3.93 -0.79
C ILE A 143 8.18 4.05 -0.07
N VAL A 144 8.25 3.59 1.18
CA VAL A 144 9.44 3.73 2.03
C VAL A 144 10.64 3.03 1.40
N ILE A 145 10.48 1.84 0.84
CA ILE A 145 11.60 1.12 0.23
C ILE A 145 12.18 1.86 -0.99
N VAL A 146 11.34 2.45 -1.84
CA VAL A 146 11.82 3.27 -2.98
C VAL A 146 12.63 4.47 -2.47
N SER A 147 12.15 5.08 -1.37
CA SER A 147 12.82 6.22 -0.76
C SER A 147 14.19 5.89 -0.15
N GLN A 148 14.42 4.62 0.24
CA GLN A 148 15.70 4.15 0.79
C GLN A 148 16.73 3.84 -0.31
N TYR A 149 16.27 3.41 -1.49
CA TYR A 149 17.13 3.04 -2.62
C TYR A 149 17.60 4.23 -3.46
N PHE A 150 16.94 5.39 -3.36
CA PHE A 150 17.28 6.60 -4.12
C PHE A 150 17.63 7.77 -3.20
N GLU A 151 18.72 8.49 -3.52
CA GLU A 151 19.09 9.74 -2.85
C GLU A 151 18.93 10.93 -3.79
N LYS A 152 19.61 10.93 -4.95
CA LYS A 152 19.58 12.08 -5.86
C LYS A 152 18.29 12.16 -6.68
N LYS A 153 17.73 11.01 -7.05
CA LYS A 153 16.53 10.89 -7.92
C LYS A 153 15.28 10.43 -7.14
N ARG A 154 15.26 10.63 -5.82
CA ARG A 154 14.22 10.11 -4.92
C ARG A 154 12.81 10.54 -5.32
N THR A 155 12.58 11.83 -5.56
CA THR A 155 11.25 12.35 -5.90
C THR A 155 10.74 11.81 -7.23
N LEU A 156 11.63 11.68 -8.23
CA LEU A 156 11.29 11.07 -9.52
C LEU A 156 10.93 9.59 -9.36
N ALA A 157 11.72 8.83 -8.61
CA ALA A 157 11.46 7.41 -8.38
C ALA A 157 10.14 7.17 -7.63
N ILE A 158 9.85 7.96 -6.60
CA ILE A 158 8.58 7.91 -5.88
C ILE A 158 7.42 8.31 -6.80
N GLY A 159 7.59 9.35 -7.63
CA GLY A 159 6.57 9.76 -8.60
C GLY A 159 6.25 8.67 -9.62
N VAL A 160 7.28 7.98 -10.14
CA VAL A 160 7.09 6.83 -11.04
C VAL A 160 6.38 5.70 -10.32
N ALA A 161 6.78 5.35 -9.09
CA ALA A 161 6.06 4.32 -8.31
C ALA A 161 4.59 4.70 -8.06
N ALA A 162 4.32 5.94 -7.68
CA ALA A 162 2.98 6.45 -7.41
C ALA A 162 2.10 6.57 -8.66
N SER A 163 2.69 6.70 -9.86
CA SER A 163 1.92 6.71 -11.11
C SER A 163 1.13 5.41 -11.34
N GLY A 164 1.54 4.31 -10.69
CA GLY A 164 0.80 3.04 -10.69
C GLY A 164 -0.61 3.14 -10.13
N ILE A 165 -0.88 4.13 -9.27
CA ILE A 165 -2.23 4.42 -8.76
C ILE A 165 -3.17 4.72 -9.93
N GLY A 166 -2.76 5.63 -10.83
CA GLY A 166 -3.58 6.01 -11.98
C GLY A 166 -3.81 4.84 -12.96
N PHE A 167 -2.76 4.04 -13.19
CA PHE A 167 -2.84 2.87 -14.06
C PHE A 167 -3.79 1.80 -13.50
N GLY A 168 -3.71 1.53 -12.19
CA GLY A 168 -4.64 0.62 -11.50
C GLY A 168 -6.09 1.12 -11.58
N SER A 169 -6.32 2.40 -11.28
CA SER A 169 -7.68 2.99 -11.34
C SER A 169 -8.29 3.02 -12.74
N PHE A 170 -7.47 2.98 -13.81
CA PHE A 170 -7.95 2.93 -15.19
C PHE A 170 -8.31 1.49 -15.62
N ILE A 171 -7.49 0.51 -15.26
CA ILE A 171 -7.64 -0.89 -15.73
C ILE A 171 -8.65 -1.68 -14.91
N TYR A 172 -8.67 -1.47 -13.59
CA TYR A 172 -9.48 -2.30 -12.70
C TYR A 172 -10.99 -2.16 -12.92
N PRO A 173 -11.58 -0.96 -13.07
CA PRO A 173 -13.02 -0.84 -13.27
C PRO A 173 -13.57 -1.67 -14.45
N PRO A 174 -13.04 -1.56 -15.70
CA PRO A 174 -13.52 -2.39 -16.80
C PRO A 174 -13.17 -3.88 -16.62
N MET A 175 -12.06 -4.20 -15.97
CA MET A 175 -11.69 -5.58 -15.66
C MET A 175 -12.70 -6.22 -14.69
N ILE A 176 -13.08 -5.52 -13.63
CA ILE A 176 -14.04 -5.99 -12.63
C ILE A 176 -15.42 -6.18 -13.27
N ASP A 177 -15.85 -5.25 -14.12
CA ASP A 177 -17.12 -5.37 -14.83
C ASP A 177 -17.14 -6.59 -15.78
N ALA A 178 -16.08 -6.78 -16.56
CA ALA A 178 -15.94 -7.96 -17.42
C ALA A 178 -15.94 -9.28 -16.63
N LEU A 179 -15.23 -9.32 -15.50
CA LEU A 179 -15.21 -10.47 -14.59
C LEU A 179 -16.60 -10.75 -13.99
N ASN A 180 -17.31 -9.70 -13.60
CA ASN A 180 -18.67 -9.85 -13.07
C ASN A 180 -19.63 -10.38 -14.14
N ASN A 181 -19.55 -9.90 -15.38
CA ASN A 181 -20.45 -10.33 -16.45
C ASN A 181 -20.29 -11.82 -16.79
N GLN A 182 -19.10 -12.39 -16.62
CA GLN A 182 -18.84 -13.82 -16.89
C GLN A 182 -19.02 -14.73 -15.67
N TYR A 183 -18.52 -14.32 -14.49
CA TYR A 183 -18.42 -15.18 -13.31
C TYR A 183 -19.30 -14.72 -12.14
N GLY A 184 -20.03 -13.61 -12.31
CA GLY A 184 -20.78 -12.95 -11.24
C GLY A 184 -19.88 -12.26 -10.21
N TRP A 185 -20.51 -11.54 -9.28
CA TRP A 185 -19.79 -10.75 -8.28
C TRP A 185 -18.94 -11.62 -7.33
N ARG A 186 -19.40 -12.83 -7.01
CA ARG A 186 -18.65 -13.78 -6.16
C ARG A 186 -17.40 -14.30 -6.85
N GLY A 187 -17.53 -14.73 -8.10
CA GLY A 187 -16.39 -15.18 -8.92
C GLY A 187 -15.38 -14.06 -9.16
N ALA A 188 -15.87 -12.84 -9.43
CA ALA A 188 -15.02 -11.67 -9.57
C ALA A 188 -14.19 -11.40 -8.30
N LEU A 189 -14.80 -11.43 -7.10
CA LEU A 189 -14.07 -11.24 -5.84
C LEU A 189 -13.00 -12.32 -5.59
N LEU A 190 -13.29 -13.59 -5.91
CA LEU A 190 -12.30 -14.67 -5.79
C LEU A 190 -11.12 -14.48 -6.75
N MET A 191 -11.38 -14.11 -7.99
CA MET A 191 -10.30 -13.84 -8.96
C MET A 191 -9.47 -12.64 -8.55
N LEU A 192 -10.11 -11.57 -8.07
CA LEU A 192 -9.40 -10.41 -7.54
C LEU A 192 -8.55 -10.75 -6.31
N SER A 193 -9.03 -11.61 -5.41
CA SER A 193 -8.22 -12.12 -4.29
C SER A 193 -6.95 -12.80 -4.78
N GLY A 194 -7.05 -13.65 -5.80
CA GLY A 194 -5.90 -14.28 -6.46
C GLY A 194 -4.95 -13.27 -7.10
N ILE A 195 -5.48 -12.24 -7.76
CA ILE A 195 -4.67 -11.16 -8.34
C ILE A 195 -3.95 -10.39 -7.22
N THR A 196 -4.63 -10.06 -6.12
CA THR A 196 -4.08 -9.35 -4.96
C THR A 196 -2.94 -10.11 -4.27
N LEU A 197 -2.93 -11.46 -4.30
CA LEU A 197 -1.80 -12.23 -3.79
C LEU A 197 -0.47 -11.93 -4.52
N ASN A 198 -0.50 -11.39 -5.74
CA ASN A 198 0.71 -10.93 -6.43
C ASN A 198 1.43 -9.78 -5.71
N ILE A 199 0.76 -9.08 -4.79
CA ILE A 199 1.43 -8.15 -3.85
C ILE A 199 2.51 -8.88 -3.05
N CYS A 200 2.26 -10.13 -2.64
CA CYS A 200 3.25 -10.93 -1.89
C CYS A 200 4.47 -11.25 -2.75
N VAL A 201 4.26 -11.54 -4.03
CA VAL A 201 5.33 -11.79 -5.00
C VAL A 201 6.17 -10.52 -5.19
N ALA A 202 5.54 -9.38 -5.43
CA ALA A 202 6.22 -8.09 -5.52
C ALA A 202 6.98 -7.74 -4.23
N GLY A 203 6.36 -7.98 -3.07
CA GLY A 203 6.99 -7.82 -1.76
C GLY A 203 8.17 -8.76 -1.52
N ALA A 204 8.17 -9.96 -2.08
CA ALA A 204 9.28 -10.90 -1.94
C ALA A 204 10.56 -10.41 -2.66
N PHE A 205 10.40 -9.68 -3.78
CA PHE A 205 11.52 -9.08 -4.51
C PHE A 205 12.00 -7.74 -3.93
N MET A 206 11.20 -7.11 -3.07
CA MET A 206 11.57 -5.93 -2.30
C MET A 206 12.60 -6.27 -1.21
N ARG A 207 13.89 -6.30 -1.58
CA ARG A 207 14.97 -6.59 -0.62
C ARG A 207 15.18 -5.39 0.32
N PRO A 208 15.26 -5.59 1.64
CA PRO A 208 15.50 -4.49 2.58
C PRO A 208 16.93 -3.96 2.42
N PHE A 209 17.07 -2.64 2.33
CA PHE A 209 18.37 -1.97 2.32
C PHE A 209 18.89 -1.87 3.77
N LYS A 210 19.91 -2.66 4.15
CA LYS A 210 20.57 -2.55 5.46
C LYS A 210 21.63 -1.44 5.43
N SER A 211 21.25 -0.25 5.90
CA SER A 211 22.18 0.86 6.18
C SER A 211 22.62 0.78 7.65
N LYS A 212 23.91 0.53 7.92
CA LYS A 212 24.50 0.51 9.28
C LYS A 212 24.42 1.86 10.03
N ILE A 213 23.95 2.94 9.39
CA ILE A 213 23.96 4.30 9.94
C ILE A 213 22.59 4.72 10.51
N ASP A 214 21.51 4.00 10.17
CA ASP A 214 20.13 4.44 10.47
C ASP A 214 19.56 3.95 11.82
N GLU A 215 20.14 2.93 12.46
CA GLU A 215 19.54 2.33 13.66
C GLU A 215 19.44 3.30 14.85
N ASN A 216 20.35 4.27 14.99
CA ASN A 216 20.36 5.20 16.13
C ASN A 216 19.58 6.51 15.88
N LYS A 217 19.46 6.99 14.64
CA LYS A 217 18.68 8.21 14.31
C LYS A 217 17.19 7.91 14.14
N VAL A 218 16.86 6.76 13.54
CA VAL A 218 15.48 6.32 13.30
C VAL A 218 14.73 6.06 14.62
N ASN A 219 15.39 5.47 15.62
CA ASN A 219 14.79 5.19 16.93
C ASN A 219 14.42 6.44 17.75
N VAL A 220 15.16 7.55 17.60
CA VAL A 220 14.91 8.79 18.36
C VAL A 220 13.81 9.64 17.73
N GLU A 221 13.80 9.81 16.40
CA GLU A 221 12.71 10.51 15.72
C GLU A 221 11.39 9.73 15.77
N GLN A 222 11.41 8.38 15.72
CA GLN A 222 10.20 7.55 15.83
C GLN A 222 9.46 7.68 17.15
N LYS A 223 10.17 7.77 18.28
CA LYS A 223 9.55 7.92 19.60
C LYS A 223 8.80 9.25 19.73
N ILE A 224 9.35 10.30 19.13
CA ILE A 224 8.77 11.65 19.10
C ILE A 224 7.58 11.71 18.12
N PHE A 225 7.71 11.07 16.94
CA PHE A 225 6.68 11.03 15.90
C PHE A 225 5.44 10.20 16.31
N ASN A 226 5.63 9.04 16.97
CA ASN A 226 4.53 8.16 17.40
C ASN A 226 3.56 8.80 18.41
N VAL A 227 4.06 9.63 19.33
CA VAL A 227 3.24 10.27 20.37
C VAL A 227 2.68 11.62 19.89
N ALA A 228 3.42 12.34 19.04
CA ALA A 228 2.98 13.64 18.53
C ALA A 228 1.92 13.54 17.42
N ILE A 229 1.94 12.50 16.58
CA ILE A 229 1.01 12.36 15.44
C ILE A 229 -0.42 12.03 15.87
N PHE A 230 -0.58 11.09 16.80
CA PHE A 230 -1.89 10.76 17.37
C PHE A 230 -2.55 11.96 18.05
N ARG A 231 -1.76 12.97 18.45
CA ARG A 231 -2.24 14.21 19.07
C ARG A 231 -2.27 15.40 18.10
N SER A 232 -1.78 15.23 16.87
CA SER A 232 -1.71 16.32 15.90
C SER A 232 -3.08 16.56 15.29
N LEU A 233 -3.61 17.76 15.52
CA LEU A 233 -4.89 18.22 14.96
C LEU A 233 -4.93 18.02 13.43
N ASN A 234 -3.79 18.12 12.75
CA ASN A 234 -3.67 17.93 11.31
C ASN A 234 -3.94 16.48 10.87
N TYR A 235 -3.47 15.46 11.59
CA TYR A 235 -3.76 14.06 11.25
C TYR A 235 -5.25 13.74 11.47
N LEU A 236 -5.82 14.25 12.56
CA LEU A 236 -7.23 14.08 12.89
C LEU A 236 -8.13 14.83 11.88
N ILE A 237 -7.75 16.05 11.49
CA ILE A 237 -8.39 16.78 10.38
C ILE A 237 -8.25 16.01 9.08
N LEU A 238 -7.11 15.38 8.78
CA LEU A 238 -6.93 14.63 7.52
C LEU A 238 -7.78 13.36 7.50
N CYS A 239 -7.86 12.62 8.60
CA CYS A 239 -8.75 11.48 8.76
C CYS A 239 -10.24 11.90 8.67
N LEU A 240 -10.62 12.98 9.35
CA LEU A 240 -11.97 13.54 9.28
C LEU A 240 -12.29 14.07 7.87
N ASN A 241 -11.36 14.77 7.23
CA ASN A 241 -11.54 15.32 5.88
C ASN A 241 -11.64 14.20 4.84
N ASN A 242 -10.82 13.15 4.94
CA ASN A 242 -10.99 11.97 4.08
C ASN A 242 -12.36 11.29 4.33
N PHE A 243 -12.76 11.17 5.60
CA PHE A 243 -14.08 10.65 5.97
C PHE A 243 -15.24 11.52 5.44
N PHE A 244 -15.15 12.84 5.55
CA PHE A 244 -16.18 13.80 5.12
C PHE A 244 -16.23 14.00 3.59
N ILE A 245 -15.09 14.00 2.89
CA ILE A 245 -15.05 14.01 1.41
C ILE A 245 -15.76 12.75 0.89
N LEU A 246 -15.54 11.60 1.51
CA LEU A 246 -16.19 10.35 1.12
C LEU A 246 -17.69 10.36 1.46
N PHE A 247 -18.08 10.86 2.63
CA PHE A 247 -19.48 11.05 2.98
C PHE A 247 -20.17 12.03 2.01
N GLY A 248 -19.49 13.10 1.61
CA GLY A 248 -19.96 14.09 0.64
C GLY A 248 -20.14 13.54 -0.77
N ILE A 249 -19.24 12.68 -1.25
CA ILE A 249 -19.40 11.99 -2.55
C ILE A 249 -20.61 11.05 -2.53
N ILE A 250 -20.83 10.36 -1.40
CA ILE A 250 -21.95 9.41 -1.24
C ILE A 250 -23.30 10.14 -1.09
N CYS A 251 -23.36 11.24 -0.34
CA CYS A 251 -24.56 12.07 -0.24
C CYS A 251 -24.93 12.74 -1.57
N ARG A 252 -23.94 13.07 -2.42
CA ARG A 252 -24.18 13.67 -3.75
C ARG A 252 -24.73 12.67 -4.78
N LEU A 253 -24.61 11.37 -4.52
CA LEU A 253 -25.16 10.27 -5.31
C LEU A 253 -26.61 9.90 -4.91
N HIS A 254 -27.20 10.65 -3.98
CA HIS A 254 -28.59 10.52 -3.56
C HIS A 254 -29.42 11.67 -4.18
N PRO A 255 -30.02 11.49 -5.36
CA PRO A 255 -31.27 12.18 -5.66
C PRO A 255 -32.42 11.60 -4.83
#